data_AF-A0A819IKE5-F1
#
_entry.id   AF-A0A819IKE5-F1
#
_cell.length_a   1.000
_cell.length_b   1.000
_cell.length_c   1.000
_cell.angle_alpha   90.00
_cell.angle_beta   90.00
_cell.angle_gamma   90.00
#
_symmetry.space_group_name_H-M   'P 1'
#
loop_
_entity.id
_entity.type
_entity.pdbx_description
1 polymer ?
#
loop_
_entity_poly.entity_id
_entity_poly.type
_entity_poly.pdbx_seq_one_letter_code
_entity_poly.pdbx_strand_id
1 'polypeptide(L)'
;MTLLWYLCIFFIYFSFVKLKITNINITNIISTRSSDRLEIDNSTRKLPHVTILGALINNEHIKILQNTSIDSNKDLNISSQSFILNSNPLLTMLDLCEIGNTSNAKVIIAGHMIDDNNDDDDLTLNAISYVSNFYHIPLITITSRENILSDKALHDFIIRLAPPYLYEADAWFSIIQKLKYTKVVLIYSQEEESRMVASRFQMLTDDSDIQIERIEEYTLNTNFTSLILNLTTEDRLLARVFIIHTRQIILISF
;
A
#
# COMPACT_ATOMS: atom_id res chain seq x y z
N MET A 1 17.33 35.90 -7.84
CA MET A 1 17.78 35.58 -6.46
C MET A 1 16.79 34.73 -5.66
N THR A 2 15.83 34.02 -6.29
CA THR A 2 14.79 33.24 -5.58
C THR A 2 14.91 31.73 -5.81
N LEU A 3 15.49 31.28 -6.94
CA LEU A 3 15.64 29.85 -7.26
C LEU A 3 16.65 29.12 -6.35
N LEU A 4 17.71 29.81 -5.93
CA LEU A 4 18.75 29.25 -5.07
C LEU A 4 18.23 28.99 -3.64
N TRP A 5 17.18 29.71 -3.22
CA TRP A 5 16.60 29.57 -1.88
C TRP A 5 15.70 28.33 -1.78
N TYR A 6 14.95 28.02 -2.84
CA TYR A 6 14.15 26.79 -2.92
C TYR A 6 15.01 25.52 -3.00
N LEU A 7 16.16 25.57 -3.70
CA LEU A 7 17.11 24.45 -3.74
C LEU A 7 17.77 24.18 -2.37
N CYS A 8 18.05 25.22 -1.59
CA CYS A 8 18.58 25.05 -0.23
C CYS A 8 17.53 24.49 0.74
N ILE A 9 16.25 24.87 0.63
CA ILE A 9 15.17 24.33 1.45
C ILE A 9 14.94 22.83 1.12
N PHE A 10 15.06 22.45 -0.16
CA PHE A 10 14.92 21.05 -0.58
C PHE A 10 16.07 20.16 -0.06
N PHE A 11 17.31 20.67 -0.05
CA PHE A 11 18.47 19.94 0.50
C PHE A 11 18.46 19.83 2.03
N ILE A 12 17.92 20.83 2.73
CA ILE A 12 17.77 20.80 4.19
C ILE A 12 16.68 19.79 4.61
N TYR A 13 15.60 19.68 3.83
CA TYR A 13 14.54 18.69 4.09
C TYR A 13 15.02 17.25 3.88
N PHE A 14 15.87 17.02 2.87
CA PHE A 14 16.41 15.68 2.58
C PHE A 14 17.51 15.24 3.57
N SER A 15 18.23 16.18 4.21
CA SER A 15 19.24 15.84 5.22
C SER A 15 18.65 15.48 6.59
N PHE A 16 17.42 15.89 6.90
CA PHE A 16 16.81 15.65 8.22
C PHE A 16 16.02 14.33 8.35
N VAL A 17 15.82 13.59 7.25
CA VAL A 17 15.22 12.24 7.30
C VAL A 17 16.31 11.17 7.18
N LYS A 18 17.29 11.22 8.09
CA LYS A 18 18.10 10.04 8.43
C LYS A 18 17.41 9.36 9.61
N LEU A 19 16.59 8.36 9.30
CA LEU A 19 16.03 7.45 10.28
C LEU A 19 17.19 6.76 11.03
N LYS A 20 17.34 7.10 12.30
CA LYS A 20 18.31 6.50 13.20
C LYS A 20 17.81 5.11 13.58
N ILE A 21 18.24 4.09 12.84
CA ILE A 21 18.03 2.69 13.23
C ILE A 21 18.90 2.45 14.48
N THR A 22 18.29 2.54 15.65
CA THR A 22 18.86 2.04 16.89
C THR A 22 18.76 0.52 16.86
N ASN A 23 19.91 -0.15 16.86
CA ASN A 23 20.04 -1.59 17.09
C ASN A 23 19.32 -1.98 18.38
N ILE A 24 18.17 -2.65 18.25
CA ILE A 24 17.54 -3.36 19.36
C ILE A 24 18.21 -4.73 19.41
N ASN A 25 19.11 -4.91 20.37
CA ASN A 25 19.64 -6.21 20.76
C ASN A 25 18.49 -7.02 21.39
N ILE A 26 17.85 -7.88 20.60
CA ILE A 26 16.99 -8.95 21.12
C ILE A 26 17.88 -10.15 21.42
N THR A 27 18.70 -10.02 22.48
CA THR A 27 19.24 -11.17 23.19
C THR A 27 18.76 -11.02 24.63
N ASN A 28 18.10 -12.06 25.15
CA ASN A 28 17.56 -12.20 26.51
C ASN A 28 16.06 -11.97 26.71
N ILE A 29 15.21 -12.66 25.95
CA ILE A 29 13.94 -13.16 26.49
C ILE A 29 13.70 -14.55 25.89
N ILE A 30 14.07 -15.59 26.64
CA ILE A 30 13.51 -16.97 26.71
C ILE A 30 14.57 -17.82 27.43
N SER A 31 14.62 -17.67 28.74
CA SER A 31 14.89 -18.77 29.68
C SER A 31 13.80 -18.57 30.74
N THR A 32 12.88 -19.51 30.97
CA THR A 32 13.12 -20.81 31.58
C THR A 32 11.78 -21.54 31.59
N ARG A 33 11.72 -22.77 31.07
CA ARG A 33 11.00 -23.84 31.79
C ARG A 33 11.56 -25.19 31.38
N SER A 34 12.06 -25.85 32.42
CA SER A 34 12.80 -27.09 32.45
C SER A 34 11.99 -28.29 31.96
N SER A 35 12.69 -29.19 31.26
CA SER A 35 12.73 -30.64 31.53
C SER A 35 11.38 -31.37 31.56
N ASP A 36 11.05 -32.00 30.44
CA ASP A 36 10.78 -33.44 30.47
C ASP A 36 11.50 -34.10 29.29
N ARG A 37 12.39 -35.04 29.63
CA ARG A 37 13.13 -35.89 28.70
C ARG A 37 12.15 -36.85 28.03
N LEU A 38 12.04 -36.75 26.71
CA LEU A 38 11.68 -37.88 25.86
C LEU A 38 12.84 -38.11 24.90
N GLU A 39 13.58 -39.20 25.16
CA GLU A 39 14.52 -39.78 24.20
C GLU A 39 13.74 -40.18 22.95
N ILE A 40 13.94 -39.46 21.85
CA ILE A 40 13.46 -39.86 20.53
C ILE A 40 14.59 -39.62 19.52
N ASP A 41 15.26 -40.72 19.24
CA ASP A 41 15.87 -41.17 17.99
C ASP A 41 16.54 -40.13 17.07
N ASN A 42 17.85 -40.28 16.90
CA ASN A 42 18.70 -39.55 15.93
C ASN A 42 18.44 -40.05 14.50
N SER A 43 17.18 -40.04 14.05
CA SER A 43 16.89 -40.01 12.63
C SER A 43 17.04 -38.57 12.14
N THR A 44 17.73 -38.38 11.03
CA THR A 44 18.02 -37.09 10.37
C THR A 44 16.85 -36.10 10.49
N ARG A 45 16.94 -35.12 11.40
CA ARG A 45 15.94 -34.03 11.51
C ARG A 45 15.90 -33.28 10.19
N LYS A 46 14.95 -33.62 9.33
CA LYS A 46 14.66 -32.89 8.10
C LYS A 46 14.16 -31.52 8.55
N LEU A 47 14.99 -30.48 8.38
CA LEU A 47 14.61 -29.11 8.71
C LEU A 47 13.28 -28.78 8.02
N PRO A 48 12.38 -28.03 8.67
CA PRO A 48 11.22 -27.48 8.00
C PRO A 48 11.68 -26.68 6.78
N HIS A 49 11.03 -26.92 5.64
CA HIS A 49 11.33 -26.25 4.39
C HIS A 49 10.16 -25.35 4.02
N VAL A 50 10.44 -24.06 3.85
CA VAL A 50 9.47 -23.04 3.47
C VAL A 50 9.84 -22.52 2.09
N THR A 51 8.89 -22.61 1.16
CA THR A 51 9.04 -22.04 -0.17
C THR A 51 8.27 -20.72 -0.24
N ILE A 52 8.94 -19.66 -0.68
CA ILE A 52 8.37 -18.34 -0.97
C ILE A 52 8.18 -18.23 -2.49
N LEU A 53 7.00 -17.82 -2.92
CA LEU A 53 6.72 -17.55 -4.33
C LEU A 53 6.72 -16.05 -4.59
N GLY A 54 7.59 -15.57 -5.48
CA GLY A 54 7.69 -14.17 -5.87
C GLY A 54 7.05 -13.90 -7.23
N ALA A 55 6.03 -13.05 -7.27
CA ALA A 55 5.48 -12.48 -8.50
C ALA A 55 5.98 -11.04 -8.60
N LEU A 56 7.09 -10.82 -9.32
CA LEU A 56 7.91 -9.60 -9.21
C LEU A 56 8.02 -8.85 -10.53
N ILE A 57 8.32 -7.56 -10.47
CA ILE A 57 8.30 -6.66 -11.64
C ILE A 57 9.52 -6.86 -12.54
N ASN A 58 10.69 -7.12 -11.95
CA ASN A 58 11.95 -7.16 -12.68
C ASN A 58 12.87 -8.27 -12.17
N ASN A 59 13.89 -8.59 -12.97
CA ASN A 59 14.89 -9.61 -12.65
C ASN A 59 15.77 -9.23 -11.44
N GLU A 60 15.90 -7.95 -11.13
CA GLU A 60 16.67 -7.50 -9.97
C GLU A 60 15.98 -7.88 -8.66
N HIS A 61 14.66 -7.68 -8.57
CA HIS A 61 13.85 -8.07 -7.42
C HIS A 61 13.86 -9.59 -7.23
N ILE A 62 13.85 -10.37 -8.32
CA ILE A 62 13.99 -11.84 -8.26
C ILE A 62 15.34 -12.22 -7.63
N LYS A 63 16.44 -11.60 -8.08
CA LYS A 63 17.77 -11.85 -7.51
C LYS A 63 17.85 -11.47 -6.04
N ILE A 64 17.23 -10.36 -5.65
CA ILE A 64 17.15 -9.94 -4.24
C ILE A 64 16.46 -11.01 -3.40
N LEU A 65 15.30 -11.50 -3.84
CA LEU A 65 14.55 -12.54 -3.10
C LEU A 65 15.32 -13.87 -3.02
N GLN A 66 16.01 -14.25 -4.08
CA GLN A 66 16.85 -15.45 -4.10
C GLN A 66 18.02 -15.33 -3.12
N ASN A 67 18.71 -14.19 -3.12
CA ASN A 67 19.86 -13.96 -2.23
C ASN A 67 19.44 -13.97 -0.75
N THR A 68 18.31 -13.35 -0.41
CA THR A 68 17.82 -13.34 0.99
C THR A 68 17.33 -14.70 1.47
N SER A 69 16.90 -15.58 0.56
CA SER A 69 16.50 -16.96 0.90
C SER A 69 17.70 -17.84 1.25
N ILE A 70 18.87 -17.55 0.69
CA ILE A 70 20.11 -18.31 0.92
C ILE A 70 20.69 -18.08 2.33
N ASP A 71 20.40 -16.92 2.95
CA ASP A 71 20.77 -16.60 4.33
C ASP A 71 19.86 -17.34 5.36
N SER A 72 19.78 -18.67 5.20
CA SER A 72 18.99 -19.58 6.02
C SER A 72 19.53 -19.67 7.45
N ASN A 73 18.65 -19.49 8.43
CA ASN A 73 18.93 -19.76 9.84
C ASN A 73 19.11 -21.27 10.06
N LYS A 74 19.92 -21.65 11.07
CA LYS A 74 20.25 -23.06 11.40
C LYS A 74 19.04 -23.98 11.66
N ASP A 75 17.85 -23.42 11.82
CA ASP A 75 16.62 -24.14 12.18
C ASP A 75 15.56 -24.19 11.07
N LEU A 76 15.73 -23.45 9.97
CA LEU A 76 14.72 -23.32 8.90
C LEU A 76 15.37 -23.20 7.51
N ASN A 77 15.02 -24.10 6.59
CA ASN A 77 15.44 -23.98 5.19
C ASN A 77 14.43 -23.16 4.40
N ILE A 78 14.86 -22.02 3.85
CA ILE A 78 14.03 -21.13 3.04
C ILE A 78 14.49 -21.25 1.60
N SER A 79 13.55 -21.51 0.69
CA SER A 79 13.79 -21.39 -0.75
C SER A 79 12.82 -20.39 -1.34
N SER A 80 13.19 -19.84 -2.49
CA SER A 80 12.31 -18.99 -3.27
C SER A 80 12.24 -19.46 -4.71
N GLN A 81 11.04 -19.33 -5.27
CA GLN A 81 10.78 -19.42 -6.70
C GLN A 81 10.13 -18.12 -7.11
N SER A 82 10.38 -17.64 -8.32
CA SER A 82 9.81 -16.37 -8.76
C SER A 82 9.64 -16.31 -10.26
N PHE A 83 8.70 -15.49 -10.70
CA PHE A 83 8.45 -15.15 -12.09
C PHE A 83 8.22 -13.65 -12.23
N ILE A 84 8.29 -13.17 -13.47
CA ILE A 84 8.07 -11.77 -13.78
C ILE A 84 6.57 -11.55 -14.03
N LEU A 85 6.00 -10.54 -13.41
CA LEU A 85 4.61 -10.14 -13.64
C LEU A 85 4.37 -9.77 -15.10
N ASN A 86 3.25 -10.22 -15.63
CA ASN A 86 2.76 -9.85 -16.96
C ASN A 86 1.67 -8.79 -16.82
N SER A 87 1.65 -7.80 -17.71
CA SER A 87 0.60 -6.78 -17.76
C SER A 87 -0.77 -7.39 -18.03
N ASN A 88 -0.84 -8.57 -18.67
CA ASN A 88 -2.06 -9.34 -18.79
C ASN A 88 -2.31 -10.18 -17.52
N PRO A 89 -3.38 -9.90 -16.75
CA PRO A 89 -3.70 -10.63 -15.53
C PRO A 89 -3.89 -12.15 -15.75
N LEU A 90 -4.42 -12.56 -16.90
CA LEU A 90 -4.68 -13.97 -17.22
C LEU A 90 -3.37 -14.77 -17.35
N LEU A 91 -2.36 -14.18 -17.98
CA LEU A 91 -1.05 -14.82 -18.11
C LEU A 91 -0.36 -14.93 -16.75
N THR A 92 -0.43 -13.88 -15.95
CA THR A 92 0.09 -13.88 -14.57
C THR A 92 -0.57 -14.98 -13.71
N MET A 93 -1.88 -15.21 -13.84
CA MET A 93 -2.56 -16.29 -13.12
C MET A 93 -2.09 -17.68 -13.57
N LEU A 94 -1.86 -17.88 -14.87
CA LEU A 94 -1.36 -19.16 -15.41
C LEU A 94 0.03 -19.47 -14.87
N ASP A 95 0.95 -18.50 -14.95
CA ASP A 95 2.32 -18.64 -14.43
C ASP A 95 2.31 -18.93 -12.92
N LEU A 96 1.45 -18.22 -12.18
CA LEU A 96 1.29 -18.41 -10.75
C LEU A 96 0.78 -19.82 -10.41
N CYS A 97 -0.17 -20.36 -11.19
CA CYS A 97 -0.71 -21.71 -10.97
C CYS A 97 0.31 -22.81 -11.33
N GLU A 98 1.07 -22.64 -12.41
CA GLU A 98 2.09 -23.60 -12.84
C GLU A 98 3.20 -23.75 -11.78
N ILE A 99 3.69 -22.61 -11.27
CA ILE A 99 4.71 -22.60 -10.23
C ILE A 99 4.11 -22.96 -8.86
N GLY A 100 2.89 -22.49 -8.57
CA GLY A 100 2.18 -22.78 -7.32
C GLY A 100 1.95 -24.27 -7.07
N ASN A 101 1.56 -25.01 -8.12
CA ASN A 101 1.29 -26.46 -8.02
C ASN A 101 2.55 -27.30 -7.72
N THR A 102 3.73 -26.80 -8.08
CA THR A 102 4.99 -27.53 -7.89
C THR A 102 5.80 -27.07 -6.70
N SER A 103 5.61 -25.82 -6.25
CA SER A 103 6.44 -25.16 -5.23
C SER A 103 6.09 -25.51 -3.78
N ASN A 104 4.87 -25.97 -3.50
CA ASN A 104 4.31 -26.05 -2.14
C ASN A 104 4.49 -24.72 -1.37
N ALA A 105 4.31 -23.59 -2.07
CA ALA A 105 4.52 -22.25 -1.51
C ALA A 105 3.68 -22.03 -0.25
N LYS A 106 4.31 -21.40 0.76
CA LYS A 106 3.64 -21.02 2.02
C LYS A 106 3.22 -19.56 2.05
N VAL A 107 3.78 -18.75 1.15
CA VAL A 107 3.48 -17.34 1.02
C VAL A 107 3.79 -16.90 -0.42
N ILE A 108 2.99 -15.98 -0.93
CA ILE A 108 3.21 -15.30 -2.20
C ILE A 108 3.59 -13.86 -1.88
N ILE A 109 4.66 -13.36 -2.50
CA ILE A 109 5.05 -11.95 -2.45
C ILE A 109 4.81 -11.38 -3.83
N ALA A 110 3.92 -10.39 -3.92
CA ALA A 110 3.61 -9.71 -5.18
C ALA A 110 4.07 -8.26 -5.16
N GLY A 111 4.76 -7.86 -6.22
CA GLY A 111 4.90 -6.46 -6.59
C GLY A 111 3.62 -5.91 -7.21
N HIS A 112 3.64 -4.62 -7.52
CA HIS A 112 2.64 -3.96 -8.36
C HIS A 112 3.34 -3.49 -9.62
N MET A 113 2.79 -3.80 -10.80
CA MET A 113 3.27 -3.17 -12.02
C MET A 113 2.83 -1.71 -11.97
N ILE A 114 3.74 -0.79 -12.27
CA ILE A 114 3.42 0.61 -12.48
C ILE A 114 3.80 0.85 -13.93
N ASP A 115 2.85 0.72 -14.84
CA ASP A 115 3.01 1.20 -16.21
C ASP A 115 2.37 2.59 -16.28
N ASP A 116 3.21 3.62 -16.49
CA ASP A 116 2.82 5.03 -16.51
C ASP A 116 1.68 5.37 -17.50
N ASN A 117 1.26 4.41 -18.34
CA ASN A 117 0.29 4.59 -19.41
C ASN A 117 -1.01 3.81 -19.24
N ASN A 118 -1.15 2.91 -18.26
CA ASN A 118 -2.30 2.01 -18.18
C ASN A 118 -2.89 1.93 -16.77
N ASP A 119 -4.16 2.32 -16.64
CA ASP A 119 -4.96 2.21 -15.42
C ASP A 119 -5.33 0.76 -15.03
N ASP A 120 -4.86 -0.25 -15.79
CA ASP A 120 -5.19 -1.67 -15.64
C ASP A 120 -4.30 -2.43 -14.62
N ASP A 121 -3.34 -1.74 -14.00
CA ASP A 121 -2.33 -2.33 -13.12
C ASP A 121 -2.91 -2.98 -11.85
N ASP A 122 -4.08 -2.52 -11.41
CA ASP A 122 -4.80 -3.08 -10.26
C ASP A 122 -5.40 -4.47 -10.54
N LEU A 123 -5.72 -4.76 -11.80
CA LEU A 123 -6.35 -6.02 -12.19
C LEU A 123 -5.40 -7.21 -11.99
N THR A 124 -4.11 -7.02 -12.22
CA THR A 124 -3.11 -8.09 -12.07
C THR A 124 -2.98 -8.50 -10.61
N LEU A 125 -2.93 -7.54 -9.67
CA LEU A 125 -2.83 -7.85 -8.26
C LEU A 125 -4.14 -8.44 -7.71
N ASN A 126 -5.30 -7.95 -8.17
CA ASN A 126 -6.60 -8.54 -7.86
C ASN A 126 -6.67 -10.01 -8.29
N ALA A 127 -6.20 -10.31 -9.50
CA ALA A 127 -6.13 -11.67 -10.04
C ALA A 127 -5.24 -12.58 -9.19
N ILE A 128 -4.04 -12.13 -8.81
CA ILE A 128 -3.15 -12.86 -7.89
C ILE A 128 -3.84 -13.09 -6.54
N SER A 129 -4.56 -12.09 -6.03
CA SER A 129 -5.28 -12.20 -4.76
C SER A 129 -6.38 -13.24 -4.81
N TYR A 130 -7.13 -13.35 -5.91
CA TYR A 130 -8.14 -14.41 -6.06
C TYR A 130 -7.51 -15.81 -6.08
N VAL A 131 -6.38 -15.99 -6.77
CA VAL A 131 -5.65 -17.28 -6.77
C VAL A 131 -5.12 -17.60 -5.36
N SER A 132 -4.53 -16.62 -4.69
CA SER A 132 -4.06 -16.73 -3.30
C SER A 132 -5.18 -17.14 -2.36
N ASN A 133 -6.36 -16.53 -2.48
CA ASN A 133 -7.53 -16.84 -1.67
C ASN A 133 -8.05 -18.27 -1.96
N PHE A 134 -8.10 -18.67 -3.24
CA PHE A 134 -8.52 -20.02 -3.65
C PHE A 134 -7.64 -21.12 -3.05
N TYR A 135 -6.31 -20.91 -3.02
CA TYR A 135 -5.36 -21.87 -2.43
C TYR A 135 -5.10 -21.66 -0.93
N HIS A 136 -5.74 -20.66 -0.31
CA HIS A 136 -5.48 -20.26 1.08
C HIS A 136 -3.99 -20.00 1.38
N ILE A 137 -3.27 -19.44 0.41
CA ILE A 137 -1.87 -19.07 0.54
C ILE A 137 -1.81 -17.57 0.81
N PRO A 138 -1.25 -17.11 1.95
CA PRO A 138 -1.12 -15.69 2.24
C PRO A 138 -0.37 -14.94 1.12
N LEU A 139 -0.94 -13.81 0.70
CA LEU A 139 -0.36 -12.88 -0.27
C LEU A 139 0.16 -11.64 0.44
N ILE A 140 1.43 -11.30 0.26
CA ILE A 140 2.04 -10.07 0.72
C ILE A 140 2.24 -9.13 -0.47
N THR A 141 1.58 -7.98 -0.44
CA THR A 141 1.74 -6.93 -1.45
C THR A 141 2.70 -5.86 -0.95
N ILE A 142 3.60 -5.42 -1.83
CA ILE A 142 4.65 -4.46 -1.45
C ILE A 142 4.16 -3.01 -1.58
N THR A 143 3.51 -2.67 -2.69
CA THR A 143 3.30 -1.27 -3.10
C THR A 143 1.84 -0.87 -3.29
N SER A 144 0.90 -1.82 -3.31
CA SER A 144 -0.51 -1.48 -3.58
C SER A 144 -1.15 -0.78 -2.39
N ARG A 145 -1.90 0.29 -2.71
CA ARG A 145 -2.61 1.15 -1.75
C ARG A 145 -4.12 1.20 -2.00
N GLU A 146 -4.63 0.41 -2.95
CA GLU A 146 -6.05 0.38 -3.27
C GLU A 146 -6.90 -0.07 -2.08
N ASN A 147 -8.03 0.62 -1.86
CA ASN A 147 -8.92 0.28 -0.75
C ASN A 147 -9.66 -1.03 -1.00
N ILE A 148 -9.92 -1.41 -2.26
CA ILE A 148 -10.65 -2.64 -2.61
C ILE A 148 -9.99 -3.90 -2.01
N LEU A 149 -8.66 -3.92 -1.94
CA LEU A 149 -7.89 -5.01 -1.31
C LEU A 149 -8.05 -5.08 0.21
N SER A 150 -8.74 -4.12 0.83
CA SER A 150 -9.07 -4.17 2.26
C SER A 150 -10.29 -5.03 2.56
N ASP A 151 -11.13 -5.32 1.56
CA ASP A 151 -12.36 -6.08 1.78
C ASP A 151 -12.03 -7.54 2.08
N LYS A 152 -12.29 -7.95 3.33
CA LYS A 152 -12.05 -9.31 3.81
C LYS A 152 -13.03 -10.35 3.26
N ALA A 153 -14.16 -9.93 2.70
CA ALA A 153 -15.05 -10.86 1.99
C ALA A 153 -14.43 -11.32 0.66
N LEU A 154 -13.66 -10.46 -0.03
CA LEU A 154 -13.06 -10.75 -1.33
C LEU A 154 -11.59 -11.18 -1.22
N HIS A 155 -10.84 -10.56 -0.31
CA HIS A 155 -9.38 -10.63 -0.21
C HIS A 155 -8.93 -11.03 1.21
N ASP A 156 -9.40 -12.16 1.73
CA ASP A 156 -9.12 -12.56 3.12
C ASP A 156 -7.62 -12.80 3.39
N PHE A 157 -6.95 -13.48 2.45
CA PHE A 157 -5.54 -13.91 2.56
C PHE A 157 -4.51 -12.83 2.20
N ILE A 158 -4.93 -11.57 2.01
CA ILE A 158 -4.02 -10.49 1.66
C ILE A 158 -3.48 -9.73 2.87
N ILE A 159 -2.19 -9.42 2.80
CA ILE A 159 -1.43 -8.56 3.71
C ILE A 159 -0.72 -7.53 2.84
N ARG A 160 -0.79 -6.26 3.22
CA ARG A 160 -0.11 -5.17 2.50
C ARG A 160 0.91 -4.50 3.40
N LEU A 161 2.02 -4.07 2.80
CA LEU A 161 3.06 -3.32 3.49
C LEU A 161 2.82 -1.80 3.45
N ALA A 162 2.08 -1.32 2.45
CA ALA A 162 1.70 0.09 2.33
C ALA A 162 0.28 0.32 2.88
N PRO A 163 0.04 1.43 3.62
CA PRO A 163 -1.30 1.78 4.06
C PRO A 163 -2.15 2.22 2.85
N PRO A 164 -3.44 1.85 2.81
CA PRO A 164 -4.33 2.24 1.74
C PRO A 164 -4.58 3.75 1.66
N TYR A 165 -5.06 4.23 0.51
CA TYR A 165 -5.43 5.64 0.30
C TYR A 165 -6.52 6.10 1.26
N LEU A 166 -7.38 5.21 1.73
CA LEU A 166 -8.38 5.50 2.77
C LEU A 166 -7.78 6.25 3.98
N TYR A 167 -6.58 5.88 4.43
CA TYR A 167 -5.96 6.51 5.59
C TYR A 167 -5.42 7.93 5.34
N GLU A 168 -5.45 8.43 4.10
CA GLU A 168 -5.11 9.82 3.81
C GLU A 168 -6.12 10.80 4.42
N ALA A 169 -7.38 10.39 4.53
CA ALA A 169 -8.42 11.15 5.23
C ALA A 169 -8.04 11.43 6.70
N ASP A 170 -7.47 10.46 7.42
CA ASP A 170 -7.02 10.63 8.80
C ASP A 170 -5.86 11.64 8.90
N ALA A 171 -4.94 11.60 7.94
CA ALA A 171 -3.83 12.53 7.88
C ALA A 171 -4.32 13.96 7.64
N TRP A 172 -5.24 14.16 6.70
CA TRP A 172 -5.85 15.47 6.44
C TRP A 172 -6.61 15.99 7.65
N PHE A 173 -7.44 15.15 8.27
CA PHE A 173 -8.16 15.50 9.48
C PHE A 173 -7.21 15.96 10.59
N SER A 174 -6.14 15.21 10.82
CA SER A 174 -5.10 15.55 11.82
C SER A 174 -4.41 16.88 11.51
N ILE A 175 -4.12 17.17 10.24
CA ILE A 175 -3.52 18.44 9.80
C ILE A 175 -4.47 19.61 10.05
N ILE A 176 -5.74 19.47 9.66
CA ILE A 176 -6.78 20.51 9.81
C ILE A 176 -7.02 20.84 11.28
N GLN A 177 -7.13 19.79 12.10
CA GLN A 177 -7.29 19.94 13.55
C GLN A 177 -6.08 20.66 14.18
N LYS A 178 -4.86 20.30 13.78
CA LYS A 178 -3.63 20.93 14.29
C LYS A 178 -3.49 22.39 13.85
N LEU A 179 -3.94 22.72 12.65
CA LEU A 179 -3.96 24.08 12.12
C LEU A 179 -5.18 24.89 12.57
N LYS A 180 -6.10 24.27 13.32
CA LYS A 180 -7.32 24.89 13.87
C LYS A 180 -8.25 25.48 12.81
N TYR A 181 -8.29 24.86 11.63
CA TYR A 181 -9.29 25.20 10.63
C TYR A 181 -10.62 24.54 10.98
N THR A 182 -11.69 25.33 11.00
CA THR A 182 -13.03 24.86 11.38
C THR A 182 -13.97 24.68 10.19
N LYS A 183 -13.60 25.19 9.01
CA LYS A 183 -14.41 25.11 7.79
C LYS A 183 -13.56 24.69 6.60
N VAL A 184 -14.03 23.68 5.88
CA VAL A 184 -13.33 23.11 4.72
C VAL A 184 -14.28 22.85 3.56
N VAL A 185 -13.74 22.88 2.35
CA VAL A 185 -14.40 22.39 1.14
C VAL A 185 -13.75 21.09 0.72
N LEU A 186 -14.57 20.07 0.47
CA LEU A 186 -14.12 18.77 0.00
C LEU A 186 -14.48 18.61 -1.48
N ILE A 187 -13.48 18.32 -2.31
CA ILE A 187 -13.64 18.05 -3.74
C ILE A 187 -13.05 16.67 -4.01
N TYR A 188 -13.79 15.79 -4.66
CA TYR A 188 -13.31 14.44 -4.96
C TYR A 188 -13.79 13.93 -6.33
N SER A 189 -13.03 13.03 -6.95
CA SER A 189 -13.40 12.42 -8.24
C SER A 189 -14.54 11.40 -8.09
N GLN A 190 -15.31 11.20 -9.15
CA GLN A 190 -16.43 10.24 -9.21
C GLN A 190 -16.02 8.76 -8.95
N GLU A 191 -14.73 8.45 -8.94
CA GLU A 191 -14.20 7.10 -8.76
C GLU A 191 -14.50 6.54 -7.37
N GLU A 192 -14.65 5.22 -7.28
CA GLU A 192 -14.98 4.53 -6.03
C GLU A 192 -13.95 4.81 -4.92
N GLU A 193 -12.66 4.81 -5.28
CA GLU A 193 -11.56 5.09 -4.36
C GLU A 193 -11.69 6.48 -3.71
N SER A 194 -11.93 7.50 -4.53
CA SER A 194 -12.14 8.88 -4.08
C SER A 194 -13.39 9.04 -3.20
N ARG A 195 -14.48 8.34 -3.53
CA ARG A 195 -15.69 8.33 -2.69
C ARG A 195 -15.42 7.73 -1.32
N MET A 196 -14.66 6.63 -1.24
CA MET A 196 -14.33 5.99 0.03
C MET A 196 -13.51 6.92 0.93
N VAL A 197 -12.50 7.60 0.36
CA VAL A 197 -11.69 8.59 1.09
C VAL A 197 -12.55 9.77 1.55
N ALA A 198 -13.40 10.31 0.67
CA ALA A 198 -14.30 11.41 0.99
C ALA A 198 -15.32 11.04 2.09
N SER A 199 -15.92 9.85 2.00
CA SER A 199 -16.86 9.34 3.00
C SER A 199 -16.18 9.15 4.35
N ARG A 200 -14.95 8.61 4.40
CA ARG A 200 -14.20 8.52 5.65
C ARG A 200 -13.89 9.90 6.24
N PHE A 201 -13.49 10.86 5.42
CA PHE A 201 -13.25 12.22 5.89
C PHE A 201 -14.52 12.84 6.49
N GLN A 202 -15.69 12.65 5.84
CA GLN A 202 -16.98 13.08 6.38
C GLN A 202 -17.27 12.44 7.75
N MET A 203 -17.09 11.13 7.88
CA MET A 203 -17.27 10.42 9.16
C MET A 203 -16.34 10.97 10.26
N LEU A 204 -15.08 11.28 9.93
CA LEU A 204 -14.16 11.87 10.90
C LEU A 204 -14.59 13.28 11.32
N THR A 205 -15.20 14.05 10.41
CA THR A 205 -15.68 15.40 10.71
C THR A 205 -16.98 15.42 11.51
N ASP A 206 -17.86 14.42 11.34
CA ASP A 206 -19.16 14.34 12.03
C ASP A 206 -19.02 14.34 13.56
N ASP A 207 -17.95 13.76 14.08
CA ASP A 207 -17.63 13.70 15.52
C ASP A 207 -16.74 14.86 15.99
N SER A 208 -16.61 15.95 15.21
CA SER A 208 -15.64 17.03 15.45
C SER A 208 -16.21 18.44 15.25
N ASP A 209 -15.44 19.47 15.67
CA ASP A 209 -15.77 20.89 15.44
C ASP A 209 -15.47 21.35 13.98
N ILE A 210 -14.99 20.47 13.11
CA ILE A 210 -14.66 20.78 11.72
C ILE A 210 -15.92 20.58 10.88
N GLN A 211 -16.40 21.67 10.27
CA GLN A 211 -17.55 21.66 9.39
C GLN A 211 -17.11 21.58 7.91
N ILE A 212 -17.64 20.60 7.18
CA ILE A 212 -17.55 20.59 5.72
C ILE A 212 -18.63 21.53 5.18
N GLU A 213 -18.21 22.68 4.66
CA GLU A 213 -19.13 23.72 4.17
C GLU A 213 -19.69 23.38 2.79
N ARG A 214 -18.89 22.72 1.97
CA ARG A 214 -19.26 22.30 0.63
C ARG A 214 -18.58 21.00 0.26
N ILE A 215 -19.34 20.15 -0.43
CA ILE A 215 -18.87 18.90 -1.02
C ILE A 215 -19.15 18.97 -2.51
N GLU A 216 -18.12 18.82 -3.34
CA GLU A 216 -18.24 18.77 -4.80
C GLU A 216 -17.65 17.47 -5.33
N GLU A 217 -18.47 16.75 -6.07
CA GLU A 217 -18.05 15.57 -6.81
C GLU A 217 -17.85 15.96 -8.27
N TYR A 218 -16.69 15.63 -8.84
CA TYR A 218 -16.41 15.90 -10.25
C TYR A 218 -16.14 14.63 -11.06
N THR A 219 -16.51 14.69 -12.33
CA THR A 219 -16.25 13.64 -13.32
C THR A 219 -15.06 14.05 -14.21
N LEU A 220 -14.43 13.11 -14.91
CA LEU A 220 -13.30 13.39 -15.81
C LEU A 220 -13.62 14.43 -16.91
N ASN A 221 -14.89 14.56 -17.29
CA ASN A 221 -15.34 15.51 -18.31
C ASN A 221 -15.65 16.92 -17.74
N THR A 222 -15.51 17.11 -16.43
CA THR A 222 -15.83 18.37 -15.78
C THR A 222 -14.72 19.37 -16.06
N ASN A 223 -15.07 20.57 -16.54
CA ASN A 223 -14.11 21.65 -16.63
C ASN A 223 -13.75 22.12 -15.21
N PHE A 224 -12.63 21.59 -14.69
CA PHE A 224 -12.18 21.83 -13.33
C PHE A 224 -11.95 23.33 -13.04
N THR A 225 -11.48 24.10 -14.03
CA THR A 225 -11.31 25.56 -13.91
C THR A 225 -12.65 26.24 -13.63
N SER A 226 -13.71 25.84 -14.34
CA SER A 226 -15.06 26.40 -14.11
C SER A 226 -15.62 26.01 -12.74
N LEU A 227 -15.35 24.78 -12.27
CA LEU A 227 -15.74 24.32 -10.95
C LEU A 227 -15.08 25.17 -9.85
N ILE A 228 -13.77 25.36 -9.93
CA ILE A 228 -13.02 26.17 -8.96
C ILE A 228 -13.44 27.65 -9.02
N LEU A 229 -13.66 28.21 -10.22
CA LEU A 229 -14.16 29.57 -10.35
C LEU A 229 -15.52 29.75 -9.69
N ASN A 230 -16.45 28.82 -9.90
CA ASN A 230 -17.76 28.87 -9.27
C ASN A 230 -17.65 28.81 -7.74
N LEU A 231 -16.79 27.93 -7.20
CA LEU A 231 -16.56 27.81 -5.76
C LEU A 231 -15.88 29.02 -5.14
N THR A 232 -14.98 29.67 -5.88
CA THR A 232 -14.21 30.82 -5.37
C THR A 232 -14.93 32.15 -5.54
N THR A 233 -15.85 32.25 -6.49
CA THR A 233 -16.71 33.44 -6.72
C THR A 233 -17.98 33.43 -5.88
N GLU A 234 -18.28 32.33 -5.21
CA GLU A 234 -19.44 32.25 -4.31
C GLU A 234 -19.17 33.06 -3.03
N ASP A 235 -19.74 34.27 -2.95
CA ASP A 235 -19.57 35.23 -1.84
C ASP A 235 -19.91 34.68 -0.45
N ARG A 236 -20.59 33.53 -0.38
CA ARG A 236 -21.04 32.90 0.87
C ARG A 236 -20.08 31.86 1.42
N LEU A 237 -19.07 31.45 0.66
CA LEU A 237 -18.11 30.44 1.09
C LEU A 237 -17.12 31.03 2.10
N LEU A 238 -17.20 30.59 3.35
CA LEU A 238 -16.33 31.06 4.44
C LEU A 238 -15.04 30.24 4.53
N ALA A 239 -15.07 28.99 4.08
CA ALA A 239 -13.91 28.10 4.02
C ALA A 239 -12.81 28.66 3.09
N ARG A 240 -11.56 28.56 3.55
CA ARG A 240 -10.35 28.89 2.77
C ARG A 240 -9.45 27.69 2.51
N VAL A 241 -9.85 26.52 3.02
CA VAL A 241 -9.13 25.27 2.89
C VAL A 241 -9.91 24.36 1.96
N PHE A 242 -9.26 23.95 0.88
CA PHE A 242 -9.80 23.05 -0.12
C PHE A 242 -9.02 21.74 -0.03
N ILE A 243 -9.74 20.64 0.15
CA ILE A 243 -9.19 19.29 0.11
C ILE A 243 -9.63 18.69 -1.22
N ILE A 244 -8.66 18.24 -2.01
CA ILE A 244 -8.91 17.67 -3.33
C ILE A 244 -8.35 16.25 -3.33
N HIS A 245 -9.21 15.26 -3.58
CA HIS A 245 -8.80 13.87 -3.81
C HIS A 245 -9.03 13.49 -5.27
N THR A 246 -7.99 12.98 -5.93
CA THR A 246 -8.02 12.53 -7.33
C THR A 246 -7.10 11.33 -7.51
N ARG A 247 -7.48 10.36 -8.34
CA ARG A 247 -6.63 9.22 -8.69
C ARG A 247 -5.55 9.59 -9.72
N GLN A 248 -5.86 10.51 -10.64
CA GLN A 248 -4.92 11.01 -11.65
C GLN A 248 -4.49 12.47 -11.38
N ILE A 249 -3.24 12.78 -11.72
CA ILE A 249 -2.69 14.14 -11.64
C ILE A 249 -3.43 15.02 -12.65
N ILE A 250 -4.31 15.87 -12.15
CA ILE A 250 -4.87 16.96 -12.95
C ILE A 250 -3.80 18.04 -13.03
N LEU A 251 -3.21 18.22 -14.22
CA LEU A 251 -2.35 19.38 -14.50
C LEU A 251 -3.20 20.65 -14.43
N ILE A 252 -3.15 21.35 -13.30
CA ILE A 252 -3.74 22.68 -13.14
C ILE A 252 -2.71 23.69 -13.65
N SER A 253 -2.86 24.15 -14.90
CA SER A 253 -2.13 25.31 -15.40
C SER A 253 -2.82 26.60 -14.91
N PHE A 254 -2.13 27.37 -14.06
CA PHE A 254 -2.53 28.73 -13.65
C PHE A 254 -2.05 29.77 -14.67
#